data_AF-A0A3D2M2P1-F1
#
_entry.id   AF-A0A3D2M2P1-F1
#
_cell.length_a   1.000
_cell.length_b   1.000
_cell.length_c   1.000
_cell.angle_alpha   90.00
_cell.angle_beta   90.00
_cell.angle_gamma   90.00
#
_symmetry.space_group_name_H-M   'P 1'
#
loop_
_entity.id
_entity.type
_entity.pdbx_description
1 polymer ?
#
loop_
_entity_poly.entity_id
_entity_poly.type
_entity_poly.pdbx_seq_one_letter_code
_entity_poly.pdbx_strand_id
1 'polypeptide(L)'
;VKYKGKSITEVLDMTIEEARQFFDPVPAVARKLQTLMDVGLSYIKLGQSATTLSGGEAQRVKLSRELSKRDTGKTLYILDEPTTGLH
;
A
#
# COMPACT_ATOMS: atom_id res chain seq x y z
N VAL A 1 -1.19 -24.51 -6.11
CA VAL A 1 -0.99 -24.17 -4.68
C VAL A 1 -1.94 -23.03 -4.33
N LYS A 2 -2.69 -23.13 -3.22
CA LYS A 2 -3.65 -22.10 -2.77
C LYS A 2 -3.35 -21.71 -1.31
N TYR A 3 -3.52 -20.44 -0.97
CA TYR A 3 -3.44 -19.94 0.41
C TYR A 3 -4.82 -19.45 0.83
N LYS A 4 -5.36 -19.99 1.94
CA LYS A 4 -6.76 -19.73 2.39
C LYS A 4 -7.79 -19.82 1.25
N GLY A 5 -7.65 -20.83 0.39
CA GLY A 5 -8.55 -21.06 -0.74
C GLY A 5 -8.34 -20.18 -1.98
N LYS A 6 -7.44 -19.19 -1.93
CA LYS A 6 -7.13 -18.30 -3.06
C LYS A 6 -5.77 -18.60 -3.70
N SER A 7 -5.73 -18.52 -5.01
CA SER A 7 -4.52 -18.53 -5.84
C SER A 7 -3.80 -17.19 -5.78
N ILE A 8 -2.54 -17.14 -6.25
CA ILE A 8 -1.78 -15.89 -6.28
C ILE A 8 -2.45 -14.83 -7.16
N THR A 9 -3.07 -15.23 -8.27
CA THR A 9 -3.79 -14.32 -9.17
C THR A 9 -5.00 -13.71 -8.46
N GLU A 10 -5.78 -14.50 -7.72
CA GLU A 10 -6.91 -14.00 -6.94
C GLU A 10 -6.49 -13.10 -5.78
N VAL A 11 -5.27 -13.27 -5.25
CA VAL A 11 -4.70 -12.37 -4.25
C VAL A 11 -4.24 -11.06 -4.91
N LEU A 12 -3.59 -11.12 -6.06
CA LEU A 12 -3.16 -9.93 -6.80
C LEU A 12 -4.33 -9.08 -7.30
N ASP A 13 -5.51 -9.68 -7.48
CA ASP A 13 -6.71 -8.96 -7.89
C ASP A 13 -7.46 -8.26 -6.73
N MET A 14 -7.07 -8.52 -5.48
CA MET A 14 -7.64 -7.84 -4.31
C MET A 14 -7.25 -6.37 -4.25
N THR A 15 -8.17 -5.55 -3.75
CA THR A 15 -7.82 -4.19 -3.30
C THR A 15 -6.90 -4.24 -2.07
N ILE A 16 -6.20 -3.14 -1.78
CA ILE A 16 -5.41 -3.02 -0.55
C ILE A 16 -6.27 -3.26 0.69
N GLU A 17 -7.50 -2.75 0.71
CA GLU A 17 -8.44 -2.94 1.82
C GLU A 17 -8.80 -4.42 2.02
N GLU A 18 -9.18 -5.12 0.95
CA GLU A 18 -9.49 -6.55 1.00
C GLU A 18 -8.28 -7.38 1.43
N ALA A 19 -7.12 -7.08 0.85
CA ALA A 19 -5.87 -7.74 1.18
C ALA A 19 -5.48 -7.50 2.65
N ARG A 20 -5.69 -6.28 3.17
CA ARG A 20 -5.38 -5.93 4.56
C ARG A 20 -6.14 -6.84 5.52
N GLN A 21 -7.44 -7.05 5.29
CA GLN A 21 -8.26 -7.96 6.09
C GLN A 21 -7.85 -9.42 5.86
N PHE A 22 -7.63 -9.83 4.61
CA PHE A 22 -7.25 -11.20 4.26
C PHE A 22 -5.94 -11.65 4.93
N PHE A 23 -4.98 -10.74 5.06
CA PHE A 23 -3.67 -10.96 5.66
C PHE A 23 -3.58 -10.58 7.15
N ASP A 24 -4.71 -10.39 7.87
CA ASP A 24 -4.72 -10.19 9.32
C ASP A 24 -3.85 -11.20 10.10
N PRO A 25 -3.88 -12.52 9.78
CA PRO A 25 -3.04 -13.51 10.46
C PRO A 25 -1.55 -13.47 10.10
N VAL A 26 -1.13 -12.56 9.22
CA VAL A 26 0.27 -12.38 8.81
C VAL A 26 0.70 -10.95 9.15
N PRO A 27 1.11 -10.67 10.40
CA PRO A 27 1.33 -9.31 10.90
C PRO A 27 2.32 -8.48 10.07
N ALA A 28 3.36 -9.12 9.53
CA ALA A 28 4.36 -8.45 8.69
C ALA A 28 3.78 -7.92 7.36
N VAL A 29 2.79 -8.61 6.80
CA VAL A 29 2.09 -8.19 5.56
C VAL A 29 1.01 -7.18 5.91
N ALA A 30 0.19 -7.47 6.93
CA ALA A 30 -0.86 -6.57 7.42
C ALA A 30 -0.32 -5.17 7.74
N ARG A 31 0.85 -5.06 8.38
CA ARG A 31 1.47 -3.76 8.69
C ARG A 31 1.81 -2.96 7.43
N LYS A 32 2.33 -3.59 6.37
CA LYS A 32 2.65 -2.90 5.12
C LYS A 32 1.39 -2.43 4.39
N LEU A 33 0.36 -3.27 4.38
CA LEU A 33 -0.93 -2.94 3.79
C LEU A 33 -1.63 -1.82 4.57
N GLN A 34 -1.48 -1.78 5.89
CA GLN A 34 -1.99 -0.68 6.71
C GLN A 34 -1.39 0.65 6.29
N THR A 35 -0.07 0.72 6.06
CA THR A 35 0.57 1.97 5.62
C THR A 35 0.06 2.44 4.26
N LEU A 36 -0.32 1.53 3.37
CA LEU A 36 -0.97 1.88 2.10
C LEU A 36 -2.40 2.41 2.30
N MET A 37 -3.15 1.87 3.26
CA MET A 37 -4.45 2.43 3.67
C MET A 37 -4.31 3.83 4.25
N ASP A 38 -3.32 4.05 5.12
CA ASP A 38 -3.11 5.31 5.83
C ASP A 38 -2.76 6.46 4.86
N VAL A 39 -2.15 6.15 3.71
CA VAL A 39 -1.91 7.14 2.63
C VAL A 39 -3.07 7.25 1.63
N GLY A 40 -4.18 6.55 1.84
CA GLY A 40 -5.39 6.66 1.00
C GLY A 40 -5.35 5.84 -0.31
N LEU A 41 -4.63 4.71 -0.34
CA LEU A 41 -4.56 3.81 -1.51
C LEU A 41 -5.41 2.54 -1.34
N SER A 42 -6.44 2.58 -0.49
CA SER A 42 -7.29 1.42 -0.15
C SER A 42 -7.93 0.74 -1.36
N TYR A 43 -8.27 1.49 -2.41
CA TYR A 43 -8.98 1.02 -3.60
C TYR A 43 -8.09 0.39 -4.68
N ILE A 44 -6.76 0.55 -4.59
CA ILE A 44 -5.82 0.04 -5.61
C ILE A 44 -5.69 -1.48 -5.47
N LYS A 45 -5.62 -2.19 -6.60
CA LYS A 45 -5.35 -3.64 -6.60
C LYS A 45 -3.89 -3.94 -6.35
N LEU A 46 -3.58 -5.01 -5.60
CA LEU A 46 -2.21 -5.43 -5.31
C LEU A 46 -1.35 -5.65 -6.56
N GLY A 47 -1.95 -6.20 -7.62
CA GLY A 47 -1.31 -6.47 -8.90
C GLY A 47 -1.45 -5.36 -9.93
N GLN A 48 -2.00 -4.19 -9.56
CA GLN A 48 -2.15 -3.07 -10.48
C GLN A 48 -0.77 -2.61 -10.98
N SER A 49 -0.63 -2.49 -12.30
CA SER A 49 0.65 -2.07 -12.89
C SER A 49 1.02 -0.67 -12.42
N ALA A 50 2.27 -0.49 -11.98
CA ALA A 50 2.80 0.81 -11.58
C ALA A 50 2.68 1.88 -12.69
N THR A 51 2.64 1.47 -13.96
CA THR A 51 2.46 2.36 -15.12
C THR A 51 1.05 2.93 -15.26
N THR A 52 0.07 2.37 -14.54
CA THR A 52 -1.34 2.80 -14.57
C THR A 52 -1.71 3.69 -13.38
N LEU A 53 -0.76 3.94 -12.47
CA LEU A 53 -0.94 4.83 -11.35
C LEU A 53 -0.86 6.28 -11.81
N SER A 54 -1.76 7.12 -11.29
CA SER A 54 -1.63 8.57 -11.37
C SER A 54 -0.38 9.06 -10.64
N GLY A 55 0.08 10.28 -10.97
CA GLY A 55 1.24 10.90 -10.31
C GLY A 55 1.08 10.97 -8.78
N GLY A 56 -0.11 11.34 -8.29
CA GLY A 56 -0.41 11.41 -6.86
C GLY A 56 -0.46 10.03 -6.19
N GLU A 57 -0.89 8.97 -6.88
CA GLU A 57 -0.82 7.59 -6.36
C GLU A 57 0.62 7.11 -6.26
N ALA A 58 1.44 7.35 -7.29
CA ALA A 58 2.85 6.99 -7.27
C ALA A 58 3.61 7.68 -6.13
N GLN A 59 3.29 8.95 -5.85
CA GLN A 59 3.86 9.68 -4.72
C GLN A 59 3.44 9.08 -3.37
N ARG A 60 2.15 8.73 -3.21
CA ARG A 60 1.64 8.07 -2.00
C ARG A 60 2.25 6.69 -1.79
N VAL A 61 2.47 5.90 -2.84
CA VAL A 61 3.21 4.62 -2.76
C VAL A 61 4.62 4.85 -2.24
N LYS A 62 5.33 5.86 -2.75
CA LYS A 62 6.67 6.22 -2.28
C LYS A 62 6.66 6.64 -0.81
N LEU A 63 5.69 7.46 -0.40
CA LEU A 63 5.50 7.85 1.00
C LEU A 63 5.23 6.64 1.91
N SER A 64 4.35 5.73 1.49
CA SER A 64 4.02 4.54 2.27
C SER A 64 5.24 3.65 2.53
N ARG A 65 6.14 3.52 1.55
CA ARG A 65 7.38 2.77 1.69
C ARG A 65 8.27 3.37 2.77
N GLU A 66 8.36 4.69 2.82
CA GLU A 66 9.14 5.39 3.83
C GLU A 66 8.52 5.26 5.22
N LEU A 67 7.21 5.44 5.35
CA LEU A 67 6.47 5.29 6.61
C LEU A 67 6.47 3.85 7.14
N SER A 68 6.63 2.84 6.26
CA SER A 68 6.71 1.43 6.67
C SER A 68 8.05 1.06 7.34
N LYS A 69 9.07 1.92 7.23
CA LYS A 69 10.36 1.70 7.90
C LYS A 69 10.19 1.92 9.40
N ARG A 70 10.99 1.19 10.18
CA ARG A 70 10.99 1.32 11.64
C ARG A 70 11.48 2.72 11.98
N ASP A 71 10.62 3.53 12.60
CA ASP A 71 10.97 4.89 12.98
C ASP A 71 12.14 4.86 13.97
N THR A 72 13.22 5.56 13.61
CA THR A 72 14.41 5.72 14.45
C THR A 72 14.36 7.04 15.23
N GLY A 73 13.30 7.84 15.04
CA GLY A 73 13.11 9.17 15.63
C GLY A 73 14.02 10.26 15.05
N LYS A 74 14.77 9.96 13.97
CA LYS A 74 15.80 10.84 13.39
C LYS A 74 15.61 11.10 11.89
N THR A 75 14.40 10.94 11.38
CA THR A 75 14.12 11.09 9.94
C THR A 75 13.17 12.26 9.71
N LEU A 76 13.64 13.28 8.98
CA LEU A 76 12.82 14.39 8.50
C LEU A 76 12.37 14.08 7.07
N TYR A 77 11.06 13.98 6.85
CA TYR A 77 10.48 13.86 5.52
C TYR A 77 10.12 15.25 5.00
N ILE A 78 10.77 15.68 3.92
CA ILE A 78 10.39 16.89 3.17
C ILE A 78 9.69 16.42 1.90
N LEU A 79 8.45 16.87 1.73
CA LEU A 79 7.62 16.63 0.55
C LEU A 79 7.41 17.98 -0.12
N ASP A 80 7.89 18.12 -1.36
CA ASP A 80 7.58 19.28 -2.19
C ASP A 80 6.26 19.01 -2.93
N GLU A 81 5.29 19.92 -2.77
CA GLU A 81 3.91 19.83 -3.28
C GLU A 81 3.19 18.47 -3.11
N PRO A 82 2.96 17.95 -1.88
CA PRO A 82 2.27 16.67 -1.69
C PRO A 82 0.78 16.69 -2.02
N THR A 83 0.18 17.86 -2.26
CA THR A 83 -1.26 18.03 -2.51
C THR A 83 -1.66 17.92 -3.98
N THR A 84 -0.70 17.88 -4.90
CA THR A 84 -0.98 17.81 -6.35
C THR A 84 -1.58 16.45 -6.70
N GLY A 85 -2.92 16.41 -6.86
CA GLY A 85 -3.67 15.20 -7.18
C GLY A 85 -4.40 14.53 -6.01
N LEU A 86 -4.53 15.19 -4.85
CA LEU A 86 -5.48 14.82 -3.81
C LEU A 86 -6.80 15.58 -4.02
N HIS A 87 -7.86 14.83 -4.35
CA HIS A 87 -9.27 15.25 -4.29
C HIS A 87 -10.02 14.32 -3.35
#